data_AF-A0A2A5W5G6-F1
#
_entry.id   AF-A0A2A5W5G6-F1
#
_cell.length_a   1.000
_cell.length_b   1.000
_cell.length_c   1.000
_cell.angle_alpha   90.00
_cell.angle_beta   90.00
_cell.angle_gamma   90.00
#
_symmetry.space_group_name_H-M   'P 1'
#
loop_
_entity.id
_entity.type
_entity.pdbx_description
1 polymer ?
#
loop_
_entity_poly.entity_id
_entity_poly.type
_entity_poly.pdbx_seq_one_letter_code
_entity_poly.pdbx_strand_id
1 'polypeptide(L)'
;MVWAEPKVQTAEGKHFEVAGFDRASVQFVLELGEQVLRDAERYLGEQPDRFPQRVLITLRTVDNTADAWDYQMSIEPGGFVRVDFNWREDLSLWKLCRGMVDGYLARYAIYHYGYGAPVTVKAWVVSALAAQTYVSLRPSVVSGWLEFAEDNTLPLFPSLLKTADGSRSNDMETAAYFLVMAQRVADFSRDEISRFLRAGVAGYDVSPQLTERIQSLDPEAPAVTLNDWWKACMGKIFSEPVFRFKSLSGSERWILDLSSMVDFDEAGVAPKNLRDLWRFRNELPVRRIVERRLGQIVSGIDRVNPAYRNTVQSLGMLYEQLLAGDEEHAYIFSLTGFLGDFADSRRLREDMEAVLQNAGFD
;
A
#
# COMPACT_ATOMS: atom_id res chain seq x y z
N MET A 1 -22.87 -44.52 -1.02
CA MET A 1 -22.68 -43.09 -0.69
C MET A 1 -22.30 -42.41 -2.00
N VAL A 2 -23.28 -41.81 -2.68
CA VAL A 2 -23.05 -41.13 -3.96
C VAL A 2 -22.48 -39.76 -3.61
N TRP A 3 -21.22 -39.53 -3.93
CA TRP A 3 -20.61 -38.21 -3.80
C TRP A 3 -21.30 -37.33 -4.85
N ALA A 4 -22.08 -36.34 -4.41
CA ALA A 4 -22.66 -35.38 -5.34
C ALA A 4 -21.52 -34.63 -6.03
N GLU A 5 -21.51 -34.61 -7.36
CA GLU A 5 -20.52 -33.84 -8.12
C GLU A 5 -20.61 -32.35 -7.70
N PRO A 6 -19.47 -31.68 -7.49
CA PRO A 6 -19.46 -30.28 -7.09
C PRO A 6 -20.10 -29.43 -8.18
N LYS A 7 -21.26 -28.83 -7.85
CA LYS A 7 -22.03 -28.02 -8.79
C LYS A 7 -21.41 -26.63 -8.91
N VAL A 8 -20.99 -26.27 -10.13
CA VAL A 8 -20.52 -24.91 -10.44
C VAL A 8 -21.62 -23.89 -10.11
N GLN A 9 -21.25 -22.90 -9.31
CA GLN A 9 -22.05 -21.72 -8.99
C GLN A 9 -21.62 -20.58 -9.93
N THR A 10 -22.59 -19.81 -10.39
CA THR A 10 -22.34 -18.63 -11.22
C THR A 10 -23.11 -17.42 -10.69
N ALA A 11 -22.53 -16.24 -10.86
CA ALA A 11 -23.20 -14.97 -10.57
C ALA A 11 -22.79 -13.92 -11.60
N GLU A 12 -23.73 -13.07 -12.00
CA GLU A 12 -23.56 -12.07 -13.05
C GLU A 12 -23.74 -10.65 -12.51
N GLY A 13 -22.86 -9.74 -12.91
CA GLY A 13 -22.89 -8.31 -12.60
C GLY A 13 -22.98 -7.43 -13.85
N LYS A 14 -22.62 -6.15 -13.73
CA LYS A 14 -22.70 -5.21 -14.87
C LYS A 14 -21.67 -5.56 -15.95
N HIS A 15 -20.41 -5.76 -15.57
CA HIS A 15 -19.32 -6.05 -16.50
C HIS A 15 -18.51 -7.31 -16.16
N PHE A 16 -18.87 -8.01 -15.08
CA PHE A 16 -18.23 -9.25 -14.65
C PHE A 16 -19.24 -10.39 -14.58
N GLU A 17 -18.78 -11.59 -14.90
CA GLU A 17 -19.45 -12.86 -14.61
C GLU A 17 -18.47 -13.72 -13.82
N VAL A 18 -18.91 -14.30 -12.70
CA VAL A 18 -18.04 -15.07 -11.79
C VAL A 18 -18.53 -16.51 -11.73
N ALA A 19 -17.62 -17.46 -11.90
CA ALA A 19 -17.89 -18.90 -11.78
C ALA A 19 -16.92 -19.56 -10.79
N GLY A 20 -17.44 -20.44 -9.93
CA GLY A 20 -16.66 -21.15 -8.93
C GLY A 20 -17.44 -22.30 -8.29
N PHE A 21 -16.83 -23.02 -7.36
CA PHE A 21 -17.48 -24.14 -6.67
C PHE A 21 -18.15 -23.74 -5.35
N ASP A 22 -17.73 -22.62 -4.74
CA ASP A 22 -18.29 -22.08 -3.51
C ASP A 22 -19.12 -20.81 -3.79
N ARG A 23 -20.35 -20.77 -3.25
CA ARG A 23 -21.30 -19.68 -3.50
C ARG A 23 -20.88 -18.38 -2.80
N ALA A 24 -20.32 -18.47 -1.58
CA ALA A 24 -19.90 -17.29 -0.83
C ALA A 24 -18.74 -16.59 -1.54
N SER A 25 -17.74 -17.36 -1.98
CA SER A 25 -16.60 -16.90 -2.78
C SER A 25 -17.04 -16.25 -4.09
N VAL A 26 -17.98 -16.87 -4.82
CA VAL A 26 -18.53 -16.31 -6.07
C VAL A 26 -19.21 -14.97 -5.84
N GLN A 27 -20.00 -14.85 -4.77
CA GLN A 27 -20.70 -13.61 -4.42
C GLN A 27 -19.73 -12.51 -3.98
N PHE A 28 -18.74 -12.86 -3.13
CA PHE A 28 -17.69 -11.94 -2.68
C PHE A 28 -16.91 -11.34 -3.87
N VAL A 29 -16.45 -12.19 -4.79
CA VAL A 29 -15.70 -11.74 -5.97
C VAL A 29 -16.58 -10.90 -6.90
N LEU A 30 -17.87 -11.21 -7.01
CA LEU A 30 -18.80 -10.38 -7.77
C LEU A 30 -18.94 -8.97 -7.17
N GLU A 31 -19.12 -8.87 -5.86
CA GLU A 31 -19.22 -7.59 -5.14
C GLU A 31 -17.92 -6.77 -5.24
N LEU A 32 -16.77 -7.44 -5.16
CA LEU A 32 -15.48 -6.84 -5.44
C LEU A 32 -15.40 -6.31 -6.88
N GLY A 33 -15.93 -7.06 -7.86
CA GLY A 33 -16.05 -6.62 -9.24
C GLY A 33 -16.83 -5.32 -9.37
N GLU A 34 -17.98 -5.22 -8.70
CA GLU A 34 -18.76 -3.98 -8.69
C GLU A 34 -18.00 -2.81 -8.02
N GLN A 35 -17.15 -3.07 -7.02
CA GLN A 35 -16.26 -2.05 -6.46
C GLN A 35 -15.17 -1.62 -7.45
N VAL A 36 -14.53 -2.58 -8.14
CA VAL A 36 -13.57 -2.31 -9.22
C VAL A 36 -14.18 -1.43 -10.30
N LEU A 37 -15.42 -1.72 -10.71
CA LEU A 37 -16.14 -0.90 -11.70
C LEU A 37 -16.35 0.51 -11.20
N ARG A 38 -16.88 0.68 -9.98
CA ARG A 38 -17.08 2.00 -9.38
C ARG A 38 -15.78 2.80 -9.37
N ASP A 39 -14.67 2.20 -8.98
CA ASP A 39 -13.38 2.89 -8.90
C ASP A 39 -12.75 3.15 -10.27
N ALA A 40 -12.96 2.28 -11.26
CA ALA A 40 -12.47 2.50 -12.62
C ALA A 40 -13.30 3.53 -13.40
N GLU A 41 -14.63 3.48 -13.30
CA GLU A 41 -15.56 4.43 -13.94
C GLU A 41 -15.35 5.86 -13.44
N ARG A 42 -14.87 6.02 -12.20
CA ARG A 42 -14.46 7.33 -11.65
C ARG A 42 -13.40 8.04 -12.50
N TYR A 43 -12.64 7.32 -13.32
CA TYR A 43 -11.58 7.88 -14.18
C TYR A 43 -11.78 7.60 -15.66
N LEU A 44 -12.33 6.44 -16.01
CA LEU A 44 -12.51 6.06 -17.41
C LEU A 44 -13.87 6.50 -17.96
N GLY A 45 -14.79 6.89 -17.09
CA GLY A 45 -16.19 7.16 -17.41
C GLY A 45 -17.02 5.88 -17.39
N GLU A 46 -18.32 6.06 -17.16
CA GLU A 46 -19.29 4.98 -17.19
C GLU A 46 -19.33 4.33 -18.57
N GLN A 47 -19.33 3.00 -18.60
CA GLN A 47 -19.50 2.24 -19.83
C GLN A 47 -20.99 1.97 -20.08
N PRO A 48 -21.41 1.83 -21.35
CA PRO A 48 -22.79 1.49 -21.66
C PRO A 48 -23.23 0.23 -20.90
N ASP A 49 -24.49 0.19 -20.46
CA ASP A 49 -25.08 -0.98 -19.79
C ASP A 49 -24.95 -2.28 -20.60
N ARG A 50 -24.80 -2.15 -21.92
CA ARG A 50 -24.51 -3.24 -22.86
C ARG A 50 -23.06 -3.18 -23.33
N PHE A 51 -22.14 -3.18 -22.38
CA PHE A 51 -20.75 -3.47 -22.68
C PHE A 51 -20.69 -4.84 -23.34
N PRO A 52 -20.16 -4.97 -24.57
CA PRO A 52 -20.63 -6.00 -25.49
C PRO A 52 -20.49 -7.43 -24.98
N GLN A 53 -19.57 -7.70 -24.04
CA GLN A 53 -19.43 -8.95 -23.30
C GLN A 53 -18.78 -8.66 -21.95
N ARG A 54 -19.18 -9.41 -20.92
CA ARG A 54 -18.60 -9.37 -19.58
C ARG A 54 -17.24 -10.06 -19.54
N VAL A 55 -16.42 -9.69 -18.56
CA VAL A 55 -15.20 -10.42 -18.22
C VAL A 55 -15.60 -11.64 -17.40
N LEU A 56 -15.21 -12.83 -17.86
CA LEU A 56 -15.44 -14.07 -17.13
C LEU A 56 -14.33 -14.26 -16.09
N ILE A 57 -14.70 -14.31 -14.82
CA ILE A 57 -13.82 -14.62 -13.70
C ILE A 57 -14.06 -16.07 -13.30
N THR A 58 -13.01 -16.89 -13.24
CA THR A 58 -13.15 -18.25 -12.71
C THR A 58 -12.27 -18.52 -11.51
N LEU A 59 -12.88 -19.06 -10.45
CA LEU A 59 -12.23 -19.41 -9.19
C LEU A 59 -11.89 -20.89 -9.23
N ARG A 60 -10.63 -21.21 -9.52
CA ARG A 60 -10.15 -22.59 -9.68
C ARG A 60 -9.29 -22.98 -8.48
N THR A 61 -9.63 -24.09 -7.84
CA THR A 61 -8.75 -24.77 -6.89
C THR A 61 -7.82 -25.68 -7.68
N VAL A 62 -6.54 -25.31 -7.82
CA VAL A 62 -5.54 -26.14 -8.51
C VAL A 62 -4.73 -26.90 -7.47
N ASP A 63 -4.97 -28.21 -7.35
CA ASP A 63 -4.33 -29.08 -6.36
C ASP A 63 -2.82 -29.33 -6.61
N ASN A 64 -2.26 -28.81 -7.70
CA ASN A 64 -0.89 -29.08 -8.11
C ASN A 64 0.03 -27.90 -7.78
N THR A 65 0.93 -28.09 -6.82
CA THR A 65 1.89 -27.10 -6.31
C THR A 65 2.97 -26.67 -7.31
N ALA A 66 3.00 -27.27 -8.51
CA ALA A 66 4.01 -26.98 -9.54
C ALA A 66 3.75 -25.67 -10.32
N ASP A 67 2.53 -25.14 -10.27
CA ASP A 67 2.12 -23.93 -11.00
C ASP A 67 1.63 -22.85 -10.01
N ALA A 68 2.57 -22.21 -9.30
CA ALA A 68 2.31 -21.15 -8.33
C ALA A 68 1.98 -19.79 -9.00
N TRP A 69 0.91 -19.73 -9.80
CA TRP A 69 0.37 -18.46 -10.30
C TRP A 69 -0.78 -17.98 -9.39
N ASP A 70 -0.90 -16.67 -9.22
CA ASP A 70 -2.01 -16.05 -8.46
C ASP A 70 -3.25 -15.90 -9.35
N TYR A 71 -3.03 -15.38 -10.57
CA TYR A 71 -4.04 -15.29 -11.61
C TYR A 71 -3.42 -15.37 -13.01
N GLN A 72 -4.23 -15.78 -13.98
CA GLN A 72 -3.90 -15.76 -15.41
C GLN A 72 -5.03 -15.10 -16.19
N MET A 73 -4.68 -14.25 -17.15
CA MET A 73 -5.65 -13.64 -18.06
C MET A 73 -5.48 -14.25 -19.45
N SER A 74 -6.60 -14.55 -20.10
CA SER A 74 -6.64 -14.96 -21.50
C SER A 74 -7.70 -14.18 -22.26
N ILE A 75 -7.43 -13.98 -23.55
CA ILE A 75 -8.36 -13.34 -24.48
C ILE A 75 -8.69 -14.39 -25.54
N GLU A 76 -9.93 -14.86 -25.54
CA GLU A 76 -10.41 -15.90 -26.45
C GLU A 76 -10.87 -15.30 -27.79
N PRO A 77 -11.01 -16.11 -28.85
CA PRO A 77 -11.54 -15.65 -30.14
C PRO A 77 -12.88 -14.92 -29.97
N GLY A 78 -13.02 -13.77 -30.64
CA GLY A 78 -14.18 -12.89 -30.44
C GLY A 78 -14.01 -11.86 -29.32
N GLY A 79 -12.85 -11.85 -28.63
CA GLY A 79 -12.47 -10.85 -27.64
C GLY A 79 -13.01 -11.12 -26.25
N PHE A 80 -13.54 -12.32 -25.99
CA PHE A 80 -13.97 -12.70 -24.63
C PHE A 80 -12.75 -12.69 -23.72
N VAL A 81 -12.85 -11.94 -22.62
CA VAL A 81 -11.76 -11.83 -21.66
C VAL A 81 -12.09 -12.75 -20.49
N ARG A 82 -11.12 -13.59 -20.14
CA ARG A 82 -11.22 -14.52 -19.02
C ARG A 82 -10.06 -14.27 -18.05
N VAL A 83 -10.37 -14.23 -16.76
CA VAL A 83 -9.38 -14.18 -15.68
C VAL A 83 -9.59 -15.39 -14.79
N ASP A 84 -8.60 -16.26 -14.77
CA ASP A 84 -8.55 -17.42 -13.89
C ASP A 84 -7.77 -17.05 -12.64
N PHE A 85 -8.38 -17.22 -11.47
CA PHE A 85 -7.71 -17.12 -10.17
C PHE A 85 -7.43 -18.51 -9.64
N ASN A 86 -6.22 -18.69 -9.09
CA ASN A 86 -5.91 -19.85 -8.28
C ASN A 86 -6.51 -19.57 -6.89
N TRP A 87 -7.71 -20.09 -6.65
CA TRP A 87 -8.52 -19.78 -5.48
C TRP A 87 -8.04 -20.60 -4.28
N ARG A 88 -7.06 -20.05 -3.56
CA ARG A 88 -6.41 -20.62 -2.37
C ARG A 88 -6.44 -19.62 -1.22
N GLU A 89 -6.35 -20.12 0.01
CA GLU A 89 -6.46 -19.30 1.23
C GLU A 89 -5.41 -18.17 1.31
N ASP A 90 -4.22 -18.36 0.73
CA ASP A 90 -3.14 -17.37 0.70
C ASP A 90 -3.22 -16.38 -0.48
N LEU A 91 -4.27 -16.45 -1.32
CA LEU A 91 -4.45 -15.49 -2.41
C LEU A 91 -4.75 -14.10 -1.84
N SER A 92 -3.78 -13.19 -1.95
CA SER A 92 -3.96 -11.83 -1.43
C SER A 92 -5.06 -11.04 -2.15
N LEU A 93 -5.81 -10.24 -1.38
CA LEU A 93 -6.80 -9.29 -1.90
C LEU A 93 -6.21 -8.34 -2.96
N TRP A 94 -4.93 -7.97 -2.83
CA TRP A 94 -4.23 -7.16 -3.82
C TRP A 94 -4.23 -7.83 -5.20
N LYS A 95 -3.81 -9.11 -5.27
CA LYS A 95 -3.74 -9.87 -6.52
C LYS A 95 -5.12 -10.05 -7.14
N LEU A 96 -6.13 -10.23 -6.29
CA LEU A 96 -7.53 -10.28 -6.71
C LEU A 96 -7.97 -8.95 -7.35
N CYS A 97 -7.78 -7.81 -6.68
CA CYS A 97 -8.09 -6.47 -7.22
C CYS A 97 -7.35 -6.24 -8.55
N ARG A 98 -6.06 -6.58 -8.60
CA ARG A 98 -5.23 -6.43 -9.78
C ARG A 98 -5.75 -7.25 -10.96
N GLY A 99 -6.00 -8.54 -10.78
CA GLY A 99 -6.50 -9.42 -11.85
C GLY A 99 -7.87 -8.98 -12.38
N MET A 100 -8.75 -8.49 -11.49
CA MET A 100 -10.05 -7.96 -11.92
C MET A 100 -9.91 -6.67 -12.74
N VAL A 101 -9.05 -5.74 -12.31
CA VAL A 101 -8.74 -4.52 -13.07
C VAL A 101 -8.09 -4.84 -14.41
N ASP A 102 -7.16 -5.80 -14.44
CA ASP A 102 -6.47 -6.26 -15.65
C ASP A 102 -7.47 -6.78 -16.69
N GLY A 103 -8.37 -7.69 -16.28
CA GLY A 103 -9.44 -8.19 -17.15
C GLY A 103 -10.40 -7.10 -17.62
N TYR A 104 -10.80 -6.19 -16.73
CA TYR A 104 -11.66 -5.06 -17.09
C TYR A 104 -11.00 -4.13 -18.10
N LEU A 105 -9.73 -3.76 -17.88
CA LEU A 105 -8.98 -2.89 -18.79
C LEU A 105 -8.69 -3.55 -20.12
N ALA A 106 -8.39 -4.84 -20.16
CA ALA A 106 -8.26 -5.58 -21.41
C ALA A 106 -9.56 -5.50 -22.21
N ARG A 107 -10.71 -5.72 -21.57
CA ARG A 107 -12.01 -5.63 -22.24
C ARG A 107 -12.35 -4.21 -22.68
N TYR A 108 -12.05 -3.22 -21.83
CA TYR A 108 -12.19 -1.79 -22.15
C TYR A 108 -11.35 -1.44 -23.39
N ALA A 109 -10.09 -1.89 -23.43
CA ALA A 109 -9.18 -1.63 -24.53
C ALA A 109 -9.68 -2.26 -25.84
N ILE A 110 -10.19 -3.51 -25.80
CA ILE A 110 -10.81 -4.16 -26.96
C ILE A 110 -11.96 -3.33 -27.50
N TYR A 111 -12.83 -2.84 -26.61
CA TYR A 111 -14.03 -2.11 -27.00
C TYR A 111 -13.71 -0.74 -27.63
N HIS A 112 -12.78 0.02 -27.06
CA HIS A 112 -12.49 1.39 -27.51
C HIS A 112 -11.39 1.48 -28.57
N TYR A 113 -10.46 0.53 -28.60
CA TYR A 113 -9.23 0.60 -29.41
C TYR A 113 -8.98 -0.66 -30.27
N GLY A 114 -9.85 -1.67 -30.18
CA GLY A 114 -9.83 -2.86 -31.03
C GLY A 114 -9.08 -4.06 -30.43
N TYR A 115 -9.21 -5.23 -31.07
CA TYR A 115 -8.78 -6.54 -30.54
C TYR A 115 -7.30 -6.63 -30.12
N GLY A 116 -6.41 -5.89 -30.78
CA GLY A 116 -4.98 -5.88 -30.48
C GLY A 116 -4.58 -4.93 -29.36
N ALA A 117 -5.47 -4.07 -28.87
CA ALA A 117 -5.13 -3.04 -27.90
C ALA A 117 -4.70 -3.54 -26.51
N PRO A 118 -5.23 -4.66 -25.96
CA PRO A 118 -4.85 -5.12 -24.62
C PRO A 118 -3.36 -5.28 -24.38
N VAL A 119 -2.61 -5.76 -25.38
CA VAL A 119 -1.15 -5.95 -25.28
C VAL A 119 -0.36 -4.64 -25.21
N THR A 120 -1.01 -3.51 -25.49
CA THR A 120 -0.40 -2.17 -25.47
C THR A 120 -0.73 -1.38 -24.21
N VAL A 121 -1.68 -1.85 -23.39
CA VAL A 121 -2.07 -1.21 -22.13
C VAL A 121 -0.84 -1.05 -21.24
N LYS A 122 -0.62 0.16 -20.72
CA LYS A 122 0.53 0.42 -19.84
C LYS A 122 0.32 -0.19 -18.45
N ALA A 123 1.33 -0.90 -17.95
CA ALA A 123 1.26 -1.61 -16.67
C ALA A 123 1.00 -0.69 -15.46
N TRP A 124 1.45 0.56 -15.52
CA TRP A 124 1.18 1.55 -14.46
C TRP A 124 -0.31 1.90 -14.36
N VAL A 125 -1.09 1.82 -15.45
CA VAL A 125 -2.54 2.11 -15.44
C VAL A 125 -3.28 1.02 -14.71
N VAL A 126 -2.96 -0.25 -15.01
CA VAL A 126 -3.47 -1.42 -14.30
C VAL A 126 -3.15 -1.30 -12.81
N SER A 127 -1.89 -0.99 -12.49
CA SER A 127 -1.42 -0.88 -11.09
C SER A 127 -2.07 0.30 -10.36
N ALA A 128 -2.25 1.44 -11.03
CA ALA A 128 -2.89 2.62 -10.46
C ALA A 128 -4.34 2.33 -10.09
N LEU A 129 -5.14 1.79 -11.02
CA LEU A 129 -6.56 1.49 -10.75
C LEU A 129 -6.74 0.35 -9.75
N ALA A 130 -5.90 -0.69 -9.81
CA ALA A 130 -5.86 -1.74 -8.80
C ALA A 130 -5.54 -1.17 -7.40
N ALA A 131 -4.58 -0.24 -7.31
CA ALA A 131 -4.23 0.39 -6.05
C ALA A 131 -5.29 1.35 -5.52
N GLN A 132 -5.97 2.10 -6.39
CA GLN A 132 -7.12 2.91 -5.96
C GLN A 132 -8.23 2.03 -5.38
N THR A 133 -8.50 0.87 -5.99
CA THR A 133 -9.49 -0.10 -5.50
C THR A 133 -9.05 -0.74 -4.19
N TYR A 134 -7.79 -1.18 -4.11
CA TYR A 134 -7.26 -1.81 -2.91
C TYR A 134 -7.26 -0.85 -1.71
N VAL A 135 -6.86 0.41 -1.92
CA VAL A 135 -6.87 1.45 -0.89
C VAL A 135 -8.29 1.85 -0.50
N SER A 136 -9.27 1.83 -1.43
CA SER A 136 -10.67 2.12 -1.09
C SER A 136 -11.25 1.06 -0.16
N LEU A 137 -10.82 -0.19 -0.30
CA LEU A 137 -11.21 -1.31 0.57
C LEU A 137 -10.41 -1.37 1.88
N ARG A 138 -9.11 -1.03 1.84
CA ARG A 138 -8.22 -1.03 3.01
C ARG A 138 -7.45 0.29 3.12
N PRO A 139 -8.07 1.40 3.57
CA PRO A 139 -7.41 2.71 3.62
C PRO A 139 -6.15 2.75 4.50
N SER A 140 -6.08 1.89 5.52
CA SER A 140 -4.95 1.82 6.46
C SER A 140 -3.63 1.41 5.81
N VAL A 141 -3.65 0.79 4.63
CA VAL A 141 -2.43 0.37 3.91
C VAL A 141 -1.61 1.56 3.43
N VAL A 142 -2.24 2.73 3.26
CA VAL A 142 -1.56 3.94 2.79
C VAL A 142 -0.49 4.41 3.76
N SER A 143 -0.73 4.31 5.08
CA SER A 143 0.29 4.63 6.09
C SER A 143 1.54 3.76 5.94
N GLY A 144 1.37 2.45 5.70
CA GLY A 144 2.50 1.54 5.47
C GLY A 144 3.25 1.82 4.16
N TRP A 145 2.53 2.20 3.10
CA TRP A 145 3.15 2.61 1.83
C TRP A 145 3.90 3.94 1.93
N LEU A 146 3.41 4.87 2.73
CA LEU A 146 4.10 6.12 3.02
C LEU A 146 5.35 5.89 3.87
N GLU A 147 5.28 5.05 4.90
CA GLU A 147 6.47 4.63 5.67
C GLU A 147 7.52 4.02 4.75
N PHE A 148 7.12 3.06 3.91
CA PHE A 148 8.02 2.45 2.93
C PHE A 148 8.64 3.49 1.99
N ALA A 149 7.85 4.47 1.54
CA ALA A 149 8.29 5.53 0.63
C ALA A 149 9.16 6.62 1.31
N GLU A 150 9.08 6.77 2.63
CA GLU A 150 9.94 7.65 3.43
C GLU A 150 11.31 6.99 3.65
N ASP A 151 11.31 5.69 3.96
CA ASP A 151 12.52 4.91 4.26
C ASP A 151 13.29 4.47 2.99
N ASN A 152 12.63 4.44 1.83
CA ASN A 152 13.22 4.04 0.55
C ASN A 152 13.14 5.18 -0.47
N THR A 153 14.22 5.42 -1.23
CA THR A 153 14.12 6.25 -2.45
C THR A 153 13.13 5.61 -3.41
N LEU A 154 11.91 6.14 -3.47
CA LEU A 154 10.90 5.74 -4.45
C LEU A 154 11.54 5.70 -5.86
N PRO A 155 11.22 4.68 -6.68
CA PRO A 155 11.79 4.54 -8.01
C PRO A 155 11.58 5.81 -8.84
N LEU A 156 12.59 6.18 -9.62
CA LEU A 156 12.54 7.38 -10.48
C LEU A 156 11.38 7.29 -11.47
N PHE A 157 10.56 8.33 -11.46
CA PHE A 157 9.29 8.47 -12.19
C PHE A 157 9.27 8.02 -13.68
N PRO A 158 10.30 8.26 -14.51
CA PRO A 158 10.22 7.98 -15.95
C PRO A 158 10.27 6.49 -16.31
N SER A 159 10.77 5.62 -15.42
CA SER A 159 10.80 4.18 -15.69
C SER A 159 9.39 3.57 -15.59
N LEU A 160 8.58 4.05 -14.64
CA LEU A 160 7.20 3.58 -14.40
C LEU A 160 6.28 3.77 -15.61
N LEU A 161 6.41 4.92 -16.29
CA LEU A 161 5.59 5.25 -17.46
C LEU A 161 5.94 4.44 -18.71
N LYS A 162 7.16 3.89 -18.77
CA LYS A 162 7.72 3.23 -19.95
C LYS A 162 7.70 1.70 -19.87
N THR A 163 7.51 1.11 -18.69
CA THR A 163 7.48 -0.35 -18.54
C THR A 163 6.26 -0.95 -19.25
N ALA A 164 6.51 -1.68 -20.33
CA ALA A 164 5.56 -2.65 -20.87
C ALA A 164 5.68 -3.94 -20.05
N ASP A 165 4.55 -4.31 -19.42
CA ASP A 165 4.10 -5.56 -18.78
C ASP A 165 5.04 -6.63 -18.14
N GLY A 166 6.37 -6.43 -18.09
CA GLY A 166 7.31 -7.51 -17.75
C GLY A 166 7.94 -7.50 -16.36
N SER A 167 8.22 -6.34 -15.75
CA SER A 167 8.89 -6.28 -14.44
C SER A 167 7.90 -5.86 -13.35
N ARG A 168 7.18 -6.85 -12.85
CA ARG A 168 6.15 -6.73 -11.82
C ARG A 168 6.81 -6.79 -10.43
N SER A 169 7.25 -5.65 -9.89
CA SER A 169 7.70 -5.52 -8.49
C SER A 169 6.66 -4.79 -7.65
N ASN A 170 6.63 -5.04 -6.34
CA ASN A 170 5.78 -4.33 -5.38
C ASN A 170 6.01 -2.79 -5.43
N ASP A 171 7.19 -2.34 -5.87
CA ASP A 171 7.53 -0.91 -5.98
C ASP A 171 6.70 -0.19 -7.06
N MET A 172 6.32 -0.90 -8.13
CA MET A 172 5.50 -0.35 -9.22
C MET A 172 4.08 0.00 -8.74
N GLU A 173 3.57 -0.77 -7.78
CA GLU A 173 2.19 -0.69 -7.31
C GLU A 173 1.99 0.53 -6.42
N THR A 174 2.87 0.66 -5.42
CA THR A 174 2.97 1.83 -4.56
C THR A 174 3.22 3.11 -5.37
N ALA A 175 4.13 3.05 -6.35
CA ALA A 175 4.45 4.22 -7.16
C ALA A 175 3.30 4.63 -8.09
N ALA A 176 2.54 3.68 -8.65
CA ALA A 176 1.38 3.97 -9.49
C ALA A 176 0.21 4.60 -8.69
N TYR A 177 0.03 4.20 -7.43
CA TYR A 177 -0.91 4.88 -6.52
C TYR A 177 -0.48 6.34 -6.27
N PHE A 178 0.78 6.54 -5.90
CA PHE A 178 1.29 7.87 -5.60
C PHE A 178 1.36 8.77 -6.85
N LEU A 179 1.46 8.22 -8.06
CA LEU A 179 1.31 8.97 -9.31
C LEU A 179 -0.03 9.69 -9.40
N VAL A 180 -1.13 8.98 -9.12
CA VAL A 180 -2.48 9.57 -9.13
C VAL A 180 -2.62 10.61 -8.01
N MET A 181 -2.05 10.34 -6.83
CA MET A 181 -2.04 11.29 -5.71
C MET A 181 -1.21 12.54 -6.00
N ALA A 182 -0.05 12.40 -6.63
CA ALA A 182 0.81 13.52 -7.01
C ALA A 182 0.11 14.45 -7.99
N GLN A 183 -0.64 13.91 -8.95
CA GLN A 183 -1.47 14.71 -9.86
C GLN A 183 -2.54 15.49 -9.10
N ARG A 184 -3.21 14.88 -8.11
CA ARG A 184 -4.20 15.58 -7.27
C ARG A 184 -3.58 16.70 -6.44
N VAL A 185 -2.43 16.45 -5.81
CA VAL A 185 -1.69 17.45 -5.00
C VAL A 185 -1.06 18.55 -5.86
N ALA A 186 -0.89 18.30 -7.16
CA ALA A 186 -0.51 19.29 -8.17
C ALA A 186 -1.72 20.01 -8.80
N ASP A 187 -2.91 19.89 -8.21
CA ASP A 187 -4.16 20.52 -8.67
C ASP A 187 -4.59 20.13 -10.09
N PHE A 188 -4.29 18.89 -10.51
CA PHE A 188 -4.82 18.38 -11.77
C PHE A 188 -6.31 18.12 -11.60
N SER A 189 -7.11 18.63 -12.53
CA SER A 189 -8.53 18.31 -12.59
C SER A 189 -8.73 16.81 -12.81
N ARG A 190 -9.87 16.31 -12.36
CA ARG A 190 -10.25 14.91 -12.56
C ARG A 190 -10.25 14.52 -14.04
N ASP A 191 -10.64 15.44 -14.92
CA ASP A 191 -10.66 15.23 -16.37
C ASP A 191 -9.25 15.11 -16.95
N GLU A 192 -8.29 15.87 -16.45
CA GLU A 192 -6.86 15.74 -16.81
C GLU A 192 -6.33 14.36 -16.42
N ILE A 193 -6.52 13.94 -15.17
CA ILE A 193 -6.12 12.63 -14.67
C ILE A 193 -6.75 11.51 -15.53
N SER A 194 -8.04 11.65 -15.81
CA SER A 194 -8.81 10.72 -16.65
C SER A 194 -8.29 10.64 -18.09
N ARG A 195 -7.80 11.76 -18.66
CA ARG A 195 -7.17 11.77 -19.99
C ARG A 195 -5.84 11.00 -19.97
N PHE A 196 -5.01 11.19 -18.95
CA PHE A 196 -3.74 10.45 -18.83
C PHE A 196 -3.96 8.94 -18.67
N LEU A 197 -4.91 8.54 -17.82
CA LEU A 197 -5.26 7.12 -17.65
C LEU A 197 -5.77 6.51 -18.96
N ARG A 198 -6.71 7.15 -19.65
CA ARG A 198 -7.22 6.68 -20.95
C ARG A 198 -6.13 6.61 -22.02
N ALA A 199 -5.23 7.58 -22.08
CA ALA A 199 -4.09 7.54 -22.98
C ALA A 199 -3.16 6.35 -22.69
N GLY A 200 -2.94 6.02 -21.42
CA GLY A 200 -2.18 4.84 -21.02
C GLY A 200 -2.91 3.52 -21.32
N VAL A 201 -4.25 3.47 -21.24
CA VAL A 201 -5.04 2.31 -21.71
C VAL A 201 -4.89 2.13 -23.22
N ALA A 202 -4.86 3.23 -23.99
CA ALA A 202 -4.60 3.20 -25.42
C ALA A 202 -3.13 2.91 -25.79
N GLY A 203 -2.24 2.75 -24.80
CA GLY A 203 -0.84 2.42 -25.00
C GLY A 203 0.08 3.60 -25.35
N TYR A 204 -0.38 4.84 -25.23
CA TYR A 204 0.44 6.03 -25.44
C TYR A 204 1.41 6.31 -24.29
N ASP A 205 2.55 6.92 -24.61
CA ASP A 205 3.46 7.51 -23.61
C ASP A 205 2.94 8.90 -23.22
N VAL A 206 2.55 9.05 -21.95
CA VAL A 206 2.00 10.30 -21.40
C VAL A 206 3.09 11.25 -20.90
N SER A 207 4.36 10.84 -20.90
CA SER A 207 5.48 11.65 -20.40
C SER A 207 5.56 13.04 -21.04
N PRO A 208 5.38 13.22 -22.37
CA PRO A 208 5.44 14.55 -22.99
C PRO A 208 4.33 15.48 -22.51
N GLN A 209 3.10 14.96 -22.46
CA GLN A 209 1.90 15.72 -22.07
C GLN A 209 1.95 16.10 -20.58
N LEU A 210 2.46 15.20 -19.74
CA LEU A 210 2.68 15.50 -18.34
C LEU A 210 3.80 16.53 -18.17
N THR A 211 4.90 16.41 -18.92
CA THR A 211 6.02 17.37 -18.88
C THR A 211 5.56 18.78 -19.26
N GLU A 212 4.75 18.90 -20.30
CA GLU A 212 4.13 20.16 -20.71
C GLU A 212 3.24 20.74 -19.59
N ARG A 213 2.40 19.89 -18.99
CA ARG A 213 1.44 20.32 -17.96
C ARG A 213 2.09 20.80 -16.66
N ILE A 214 3.26 20.29 -16.29
CA ILE A 214 3.97 20.67 -15.06
C ILE A 214 4.83 21.92 -15.22
N GLN A 215 5.00 22.45 -16.44
CA GLN A 215 5.75 23.69 -16.63
C GLN A 215 4.99 24.88 -16.03
N SER A 216 5.76 25.86 -15.56
CA SER A 216 5.21 27.15 -15.13
C SER A 216 4.64 27.90 -16.33
N LEU A 217 3.59 28.70 -16.09
CA LEU A 217 3.11 29.68 -17.05
C LEU A 217 4.02 30.91 -17.15
N ASP A 218 4.92 31.09 -16.17
CA ASP A 218 5.94 32.15 -16.17
C ASP A 218 7.11 31.76 -17.10
N PRO A 219 7.37 32.51 -18.19
CA PRO A 219 8.43 32.21 -19.15
C PRO A 219 9.85 32.26 -18.57
N GLU A 220 10.06 32.98 -17.46
CA GLU A 220 11.37 33.12 -16.81
C GLU A 220 11.63 32.04 -15.76
N ALA A 221 10.62 31.22 -15.44
CA ALA A 221 10.78 30.14 -14.48
C ALA A 221 11.66 29.01 -15.06
N PRO A 222 12.54 28.41 -14.24
CA PRO A 222 13.35 27.29 -14.69
C PRO A 222 12.46 26.10 -15.07
N ALA A 223 12.83 25.41 -16.16
CA ALA A 223 12.13 24.22 -16.60
C ALA A 223 12.14 23.14 -15.52
N VAL A 224 10.95 22.61 -15.19
CA VAL A 224 10.79 21.58 -14.16
C VAL A 224 10.86 20.20 -14.81
N THR A 225 11.75 19.34 -14.31
CA THR A 225 11.81 17.94 -14.77
C THR A 225 10.72 17.11 -14.09
N LEU A 226 10.29 16.01 -14.74
CA LEU A 226 9.33 15.08 -14.13
C LEU A 226 9.81 14.52 -12.78
N ASN A 227 11.12 14.33 -12.59
CA ASN A 227 11.68 13.86 -11.34
C ASN A 227 11.60 14.91 -10.23
N ASP A 228 11.86 16.18 -10.56
CA ASP A 228 11.80 17.26 -9.58
C ASP A 228 10.35 17.54 -9.18
N TRP A 229 9.44 17.53 -10.16
CA TRP A 229 7.99 17.60 -9.90
C TRP A 229 7.51 16.45 -9.01
N TRP A 230 7.93 15.20 -9.31
CA TRP A 230 7.60 14.03 -8.50
C TRP A 230 8.07 14.17 -7.05
N LYS A 231 9.33 14.54 -6.84
CA LYS A 231 9.89 14.76 -5.49
C LYS A 231 9.14 15.86 -4.74
N ALA A 232 8.80 16.96 -5.41
CA ALA A 232 8.05 18.05 -4.80
C ALA A 232 6.63 17.60 -4.38
N CYS A 233 5.94 16.84 -5.24
CA CYS A 233 4.61 16.29 -4.92
C CYS A 233 4.67 15.29 -3.78
N MET A 234 5.66 14.40 -3.78
CA MET A 234 5.86 13.45 -2.67
C MET A 234 6.12 14.20 -1.35
N GLY A 235 6.97 15.23 -1.35
CA GLY A 235 7.19 16.07 -0.18
C GLY A 235 5.90 16.70 0.36
N LYS A 236 5.01 17.17 -0.52
CA LYS A 236 3.68 17.67 -0.13
C LYS A 236 2.80 16.56 0.46
N ILE A 237 2.71 15.40 -0.19
CA ILE A 237 1.94 14.24 0.29
C ILE A 237 2.40 13.82 1.70
N PHE A 238 3.72 13.75 1.93
CA PHE A 238 4.28 13.42 3.24
C PHE A 238 4.02 14.49 4.32
N SER A 239 3.74 15.73 3.93
CA SER A 239 3.45 16.82 4.87
C SER A 239 1.98 16.90 5.32
N GLU A 240 1.07 16.21 4.62
CA GLU A 240 -0.37 16.30 4.88
C GLU A 240 -0.78 15.61 6.20
N PRO A 241 -1.62 16.24 7.05
CA PRO A 241 -1.97 15.73 8.38
C PRO A 241 -2.67 14.36 8.38
N VAL A 242 -3.47 14.07 7.35
CA VAL A 242 -4.27 12.85 7.23
C VAL A 242 -3.38 11.59 7.15
N PHE A 243 -2.11 11.78 6.76
CA PHE A 243 -1.13 10.74 6.57
C PHE A 243 -0.12 10.62 7.71
N ARG A 244 -0.29 11.37 8.81
CA ARG A 244 0.77 11.52 9.82
C ARG A 244 1.01 10.31 10.68
N PHE A 245 0.04 9.42 10.87
CA PHE A 245 0.23 8.32 11.79
C PHE A 245 0.85 7.11 11.10
N LYS A 246 1.97 6.66 11.67
CA LYS A 246 2.54 5.35 11.41
C LYS A 246 1.49 4.26 11.63
N SER A 247 1.63 3.17 10.90
CA SER A 247 0.88 1.94 11.13
C SER A 247 1.12 1.43 12.56
N LEU A 248 0.25 0.55 13.07
CA LEU A 248 0.45 -0.08 14.39
C LEU A 248 1.80 -0.80 14.43
N SER A 249 2.07 -1.65 13.43
CA SER A 249 3.34 -2.38 13.31
C SER A 249 4.54 -1.47 13.07
N GLY A 250 4.37 -0.39 12.29
CA GLY A 250 5.43 0.60 12.06
C GLY A 250 5.80 1.35 13.33
N SER A 251 4.81 1.71 14.15
CA SER A 251 5.03 2.34 15.46
C SER A 251 5.71 1.39 16.44
N GLU A 252 5.25 0.14 16.52
CA GLU A 252 5.87 -0.89 17.36
C GLU A 252 7.33 -1.12 16.97
N ARG A 253 7.62 -1.32 15.68
CA ARG A 253 8.98 -1.52 15.18
C ARG A 253 9.88 -0.33 15.51
N TRP A 254 9.40 0.90 15.28
CA TRP A 254 10.16 2.11 15.59
C TRP A 254 10.50 2.23 17.08
N ILE A 255 9.56 1.90 17.97
CA ILE A 255 9.80 1.85 19.42
C ILE A 255 10.84 0.78 19.79
N LEU A 256 10.73 -0.40 19.18
CA LEU A 256 11.68 -1.49 19.40
C LEU A 256 13.09 -1.09 18.96
N ASP A 257 13.24 -0.48 17.79
CA ASP A 257 14.52 0.04 17.28
C ASP A 257 15.10 1.10 18.22
N LEU A 258 14.28 2.06 18.66
CA LEU A 258 14.68 3.05 19.67
C LEU A 258 15.11 2.39 20.98
N SER A 259 14.51 1.27 21.38
CA SER A 259 14.85 0.56 22.62
C SER A 259 15.98 -0.47 22.48
N SER A 260 16.50 -0.68 21.27
CA SER A 260 17.46 -1.74 20.94
C SER A 260 18.82 -1.56 21.63
N MET A 261 19.51 -2.67 21.94
CA MET A 261 20.85 -2.66 22.54
C MET A 261 21.99 -2.59 21.50
N VAL A 262 21.69 -2.80 20.21
CA VAL A 262 22.70 -2.95 19.13
C VAL A 262 23.68 -1.77 19.07
N ASP A 263 23.18 -0.53 19.08
CA ASP A 263 24.02 0.67 19.03
C ASP A 263 25.03 0.76 20.20
N PHE A 264 24.67 0.23 21.37
CA PHE A 264 25.53 0.28 22.55
C PHE A 264 26.66 -0.76 22.43
N ASP A 265 26.33 -1.98 22.02
CA ASP A 265 27.30 -3.06 21.82
C ASP A 265 28.37 -2.64 20.78
N GLU A 266 27.95 -2.01 19.68
CA GLU A 266 28.86 -1.46 18.66
C GLU A 266 29.76 -0.34 19.20
N ALA A 267 29.25 0.45 20.15
CA ALA A 267 30.01 1.49 20.84
C ALA A 267 30.94 0.94 21.94
N GLY A 268 31.00 -0.38 22.11
CA GLY A 268 31.85 -1.05 23.11
C GLY A 268 31.28 -1.03 24.52
N VAL A 269 30.00 -0.66 24.69
CA VAL A 269 29.28 -0.69 25.96
C VAL A 269 28.27 -1.82 25.88
N ALA A 270 28.32 -2.81 26.79
CA ALA A 270 27.50 -4.01 26.69
C ALA A 270 26.38 -4.09 27.76
N PRO A 271 25.39 -3.18 27.76
CA PRO A 271 24.22 -3.30 28.63
C PRO A 271 23.36 -4.47 28.13
N LYS A 272 22.93 -5.37 29.02
CA LYS A 272 22.14 -6.54 28.59
C LYS A 272 20.69 -6.17 28.25
N ASN A 273 20.19 -5.07 28.80
CA ASN A 273 18.82 -4.60 28.65
C ASN A 273 18.72 -3.13 29.10
N LEU A 274 17.52 -2.54 28.92
CA LEU A 274 17.24 -1.16 29.34
C LEU A 274 17.52 -0.93 30.84
N ARG A 275 17.25 -1.88 31.73
CA ARG A 275 17.54 -1.71 33.16
C ARG A 275 19.02 -1.46 33.42
N ASP A 276 19.88 -2.19 32.73
CA ASP A 276 21.34 -2.13 32.91
C ASP A 276 21.94 -0.79 32.45
N LEU A 277 21.26 -0.04 31.58
CA LEU A 277 21.74 1.27 31.09
C LEU A 277 22.04 2.26 32.21
N TRP A 278 21.33 2.20 33.34
CA TRP A 278 21.57 3.08 34.48
C TRP A 278 23.03 3.03 34.97
N ARG A 279 23.64 1.84 34.94
CA ARG A 279 25.03 1.63 35.39
C ARG A 279 26.04 2.34 34.50
N PHE A 280 25.69 2.54 33.23
CA PHE A 280 26.55 3.11 32.20
C PHE A 280 26.17 4.55 31.85
N ARG A 281 25.23 5.18 32.59
CA ARG A 281 24.65 6.50 32.27
C ARG A 281 25.66 7.66 32.18
N ASN A 282 26.81 7.52 32.83
CA ASN A 282 27.87 8.52 32.81
C ASN A 282 28.87 8.30 31.67
N GLU A 283 28.79 7.19 30.95
CA GLU A 283 29.66 6.92 29.82
C GLU A 283 29.23 7.76 28.61
N LEU A 284 30.20 8.46 28.01
CA LEU A 284 29.95 9.36 26.89
C LEU A 284 29.25 8.69 25.69
N PRO A 285 29.59 7.43 25.31
CA PRO A 285 28.88 6.75 24.23
C PRO A 285 27.40 6.52 24.54
N VAL A 286 27.08 6.08 25.77
CA VAL A 286 25.69 5.86 26.20
C VAL A 286 24.89 7.16 26.15
N ARG A 287 25.43 8.24 26.71
CA ARG A 287 24.76 9.55 26.70
C ARG A 287 24.45 10.02 25.29
N ARG A 288 25.41 9.93 24.36
CA ARG A 288 25.22 10.34 22.95
C ARG A 288 24.15 9.54 22.22
N ILE A 289 24.14 8.22 22.41
CA ILE A 289 23.13 7.35 21.79
C ILE A 289 21.74 7.70 22.32
N VAL A 290 21.62 7.89 23.64
CA VAL A 290 20.36 8.22 24.30
C VAL A 290 19.87 9.63 23.91
N GLU A 291 20.74 10.63 23.86
CA GLU A 291 20.43 11.98 23.38
C GLU A 291 19.93 11.97 21.92
N ARG A 292 20.59 11.21 21.05
CA ARG A 292 20.16 11.01 19.65
C ARG A 292 18.75 10.42 19.59
N ARG A 293 18.50 9.34 20.35
CA ARG A 293 17.19 8.66 20.39
C ARG A 293 16.10 9.55 20.97
N LEU A 294 16.41 10.33 22.01
CA LEU A 294 15.48 11.32 22.55
C LEU A 294 15.15 12.40 21.50
N GLY A 295 16.13 12.86 20.72
CA GLY A 295 15.90 13.75 19.58
C GLY A 295 15.01 13.14 18.49
N GLN A 296 15.15 11.84 18.23
CA GLN A 296 14.25 11.09 17.33
C GLN A 296 12.83 11.00 17.90
N ILE A 297 12.68 10.75 19.21
CA ILE A 297 11.38 10.71 19.88
C ILE A 297 10.68 12.07 19.77
N VAL A 298 11.37 13.16 20.14
CA VAL A 298 10.80 14.52 20.11
C VAL A 298 10.36 14.92 18.69
N SER A 299 11.15 14.57 17.67
CA SER A 299 10.80 14.89 16.28
C SER A 299 9.75 13.95 15.68
N GLY A 300 9.59 12.73 16.21
CA GLY A 300 8.72 11.69 15.68
C GLY A 300 7.38 11.50 16.39
N ILE A 301 7.20 12.03 17.61
CA ILE A 301 6.06 11.68 18.48
C ILE A 301 4.68 11.98 17.86
N ASP A 302 4.57 13.08 17.10
CA ASP A 302 3.31 13.47 16.43
C ASP A 302 2.95 12.57 15.24
N ARG A 303 3.87 11.68 14.84
CA ARG A 303 3.69 10.73 13.74
C ARG A 303 3.44 9.29 14.22
N VAL A 304 3.45 9.04 15.53
CA VAL A 304 3.24 7.69 16.08
C VAL A 304 1.76 7.36 16.06
N ASN A 305 1.41 6.10 15.80
CA ASN A 305 0.03 5.64 15.92
C ASN A 305 -0.54 6.02 17.31
N PRO A 306 -1.75 6.59 17.40
CA PRO A 306 -2.32 7.01 18.68
C PRO A 306 -2.33 5.92 19.76
N ALA A 307 -2.47 4.64 19.36
CA ALA A 307 -2.40 3.51 20.28
C ALA A 307 -1.05 3.41 21.03
N TYR A 308 0.05 3.81 20.39
CA TYR A 308 1.41 3.73 20.93
C TYR A 308 1.95 5.07 21.44
N ARG A 309 1.15 6.15 21.42
CA ARG A 309 1.60 7.49 21.81
C ARG A 309 2.10 7.54 23.25
N ASN A 310 1.37 6.90 24.17
CA ASN A 310 1.76 6.81 25.58
C ASN A 310 3.06 6.03 25.75
N THR A 311 3.22 4.91 25.04
CA THR A 311 4.47 4.14 25.07
C THR A 311 5.69 4.99 24.68
N VAL A 312 5.58 5.75 23.58
CA VAL A 312 6.68 6.60 23.11
C VAL A 312 6.99 7.71 24.11
N GLN A 313 5.96 8.31 24.70
CA GLN A 313 6.13 9.32 25.74
C GLN A 313 6.86 8.73 26.96
N SER A 314 6.46 7.55 27.43
CA SER A 314 7.09 6.87 28.56
C SER A 314 8.54 6.43 28.25
N LEU A 315 8.85 6.06 27.01
CA LEU A 315 10.24 5.83 26.57
C LEU A 315 11.07 7.12 26.59
N GLY A 316 10.49 8.24 26.15
CA GLY A 316 11.12 9.55 26.22
C GLY A 316 11.45 9.94 27.67
N MET A 317 10.48 9.78 28.58
CA MET A 317 10.68 10.03 30.01
C MET A 317 11.77 9.14 30.61
N LEU A 318 11.82 7.86 30.23
CA LEU A 318 12.90 6.95 30.64
C LEU A 318 14.28 7.48 30.25
N TYR A 319 14.43 7.97 29.01
CA TYR A 319 15.68 8.55 28.52
C TYR A 319 16.03 9.88 29.16
N GLU A 320 15.06 10.74 29.43
CA GLU A 320 15.27 11.96 30.20
C GLU A 320 15.79 11.64 31.62
N GLN A 321 15.19 10.65 32.30
CA GLN A 321 15.66 10.20 33.62
C GLN A 321 17.06 9.59 33.55
N LEU A 322 17.40 8.86 32.49
CA LEU A 322 18.74 8.31 32.33
C LEU A 322 19.81 9.42 32.19
N LEU A 323 19.50 10.47 31.43
CA LEU A 323 20.43 11.57 31.15
C LEU A 323 20.58 12.57 32.29
N ALA A 324 19.48 12.90 32.97
CA ALA A 324 19.37 14.02 33.91
C ALA A 324 18.82 13.64 35.29
N GLY A 325 18.31 12.42 35.48
CA GLY A 325 17.77 11.97 36.76
C GLY A 325 18.88 11.73 37.79
N ASP A 326 18.59 12.08 39.06
CA ASP A 326 19.53 11.94 40.17
C ASP A 326 19.43 10.58 40.87
N GLU A 327 18.26 9.94 40.82
CA GLU A 327 17.95 8.77 41.65
C GLU A 327 17.57 7.55 40.81
N GLU A 328 18.21 6.40 41.08
CA GLU A 328 17.98 5.15 40.34
C GLU A 328 16.53 4.69 40.41
N HIS A 329 15.86 4.90 41.55
CA HIS A 329 14.47 4.46 41.70
C HIS A 329 13.51 5.23 40.79
N ALA A 330 13.77 6.51 40.48
CA ALA A 330 12.98 7.28 39.53
C ALA A 330 13.17 6.76 38.08
N TYR A 331 14.39 6.34 37.75
CA TYR A 331 14.68 5.65 36.49
C TYR A 331 13.94 4.32 36.39
N ILE A 332 14.01 3.49 37.43
CA ILE A 332 13.31 2.19 37.48
C ILE A 332 11.79 2.37 37.39
N PHE A 333 11.23 3.38 38.05
CA PHE A 333 9.82 3.71 37.95
C PHE A 333 9.41 4.05 36.50
N SER A 334 10.19 4.89 35.83
CA SER A 334 9.95 5.25 34.41
C SER A 334 10.10 4.04 33.49
N LEU A 335 11.03 3.13 33.79
CA LEU A 335 11.21 1.88 33.05
C LEU A 335 9.99 0.98 33.19
N THR A 336 9.45 0.84 34.40
CA THR A 336 8.20 0.09 34.62
C THR A 336 7.02 0.72 33.88
N GLY A 337 6.92 2.06 33.89
CA GLY A 337 5.91 2.79 33.11
C GLY A 337 5.97 2.47 31.62
N PHE A 338 7.16 2.61 31.01
CA PHE A 338 7.38 2.27 29.60
C PHE A 338 6.99 0.82 29.27
N LEU A 339 7.46 -0.15 30.07
CA LEU A 339 7.17 -1.56 29.82
C LEU A 339 5.67 -1.88 29.97
N GLY A 340 4.99 -1.24 30.92
CA GLY A 340 3.53 -1.34 31.09
C GLY A 340 2.79 -0.80 29.87
N ASP A 341 3.07 0.44 29.48
CA ASP A 341 2.41 1.07 28.33
C ASP A 341 2.67 0.31 27.03
N PHE A 342 3.86 -0.26 26.87
CA PHE A 342 4.18 -1.07 25.68
C PHE A 342 3.39 -2.38 25.66
N ALA A 343 3.29 -3.07 26.79
CA ALA A 343 2.52 -4.30 26.92
C ALA A 343 1.02 -4.05 26.66
N ASP A 344 0.47 -2.97 27.20
CA ASP A 344 -0.93 -2.58 26.99
C ASP A 344 -1.22 -2.26 25.52
N SER A 345 -0.32 -1.51 24.85
CA SER A 345 -0.45 -1.19 23.43
C SER A 345 -0.37 -2.43 22.55
N ARG A 346 0.51 -3.39 22.89
CA ARG A 346 0.59 -4.68 22.19
C ARG A 346 -0.67 -5.52 22.37
N ARG A 347 -1.20 -5.58 23.60
CA ARG A 347 -2.47 -6.29 23.87
C ARG A 347 -3.60 -5.67 23.06
N LEU A 348 -3.71 -4.34 23.01
CA LEU A 348 -4.72 -3.66 22.21
C LEU A 348 -4.62 -4.03 20.72
N ARG A 349 -3.39 -4.13 20.17
CA ARG A 349 -3.17 -4.59 18.79
C ARG A 349 -3.67 -6.02 18.58
N GLU A 350 -3.28 -6.94 19.48
CA GLU A 350 -3.68 -8.36 19.43
C GLU A 350 -5.21 -8.51 19.55
N ASP A 351 -5.85 -7.76 20.45
CA ASP A 351 -7.30 -7.75 20.60
C ASP A 351 -8.01 -7.18 19.36
N MET A 352 -7.49 -6.11 18.76
CA MET A 352 -8.02 -5.56 17.50
C MET A 352 -7.92 -6.55 16.34
N GLU A 353 -6.79 -7.24 16.21
CA GLU A 353 -6.60 -8.28 15.19
C GLU A 353 -7.59 -9.44 15.39
N ALA A 354 -7.77 -9.90 16.63
CA ALA A 354 -8.71 -10.95 16.97
C ALA A 354 -10.17 -10.55 16.71
N VAL A 355 -10.56 -9.30 17.01
CA VAL A 355 -11.90 -8.79 16.73
C VAL A 355 -12.16 -8.73 15.22
N LEU A 356 -11.17 -8.29 14.43
CA LEU A 356 -11.31 -8.21 12.98
C LEU A 356 -11.45 -9.61 12.33
N GLN A 357 -10.72 -10.60 12.84
CA GLN A 357 -10.85 -12.00 12.40
C GLN A 357 -12.21 -12.61 12.81
N ASN A 358 -12.67 -12.36 14.04
CA ASN A 358 -13.95 -12.90 14.53
C ASN A 358 -15.19 -12.17 13.97
N ALA A 359 -15.04 -10.96 13.43
CA ALA A 359 -16.12 -10.19 12.82
C ALA A 359 -16.52 -10.67 11.42
N GLY A 360 -15.86 -11.70 10.87
CA GLY A 360 -16.24 -12.30 9.59
C GLY A 360 -15.98 -11.39 8.39
N PHE A 361 -14.95 -10.54 8.46
CA PHE A 361 -14.34 -9.93 7.28
C PHE A 361 -13.24 -10.87 6.73
N ASP A 362 -13.61 -12.11 6.44
CA ASP A 362 -12.79 -13.05 5.65
C ASP A 362 -13.03 -12.80 4.15
#